data_AF-A0A8H3ZVQ1-F1
#
_entry.id   AF-A0A8H3ZVQ1-F1
#
_cell.length_a   1.000
_cell.length_b   1.000
_cell.length_c   1.000
_cell.angle_alpha   90.00
_cell.angle_beta   90.00
_cell.angle_gamma   90.00
#
_symmetry.space_group_name_H-M   'P 1'
#
loop_
_entity.id
_entity.type
_entity.pdbx_description
1 polymer ?
#
loop_
_entity_poly.entity_id
_entity_poly.type
_entity_poly.pdbx_seq_one_letter_code
_entity_poly.pdbx_strand_id
1 'polypeptide(L)'
;MATIGTLQRITADKLSTMLLAEQAAANPSVAVVDVRDDDYIGGHIKGCINMPSRSLEAMMPTLIRRLEGKKTVIFHCALSQQRGPSAALRYLRERDQVLASKQPSGSSEEQASTQPQDVYVLDRGFVGWQEVYVMARTSWAWNTPFNIASIVVCSIVGIAFIVGLIINASARIGVLLGQNRTRRQHVSGASILLVGYLVLIGPILAYYV
;
A
#
# COMPACT_ATOMS: atom_id res chain seq x y z
N MET A 1 -26.87 9.40 24.54
CA MET A 1 -25.68 10.27 24.54
C MET A 1 -24.46 9.38 24.35
N ALA A 2 -23.60 9.64 23.37
CA ALA A 2 -22.44 8.78 23.10
C ALA A 2 -21.45 8.79 24.28
N THR A 3 -21.02 7.60 24.71
CA THR A 3 -19.99 7.38 25.74
C THR A 3 -18.80 6.63 25.16
N ILE A 4 -17.66 6.63 25.86
CA ILE A 4 -16.42 5.99 25.37
C ILE A 4 -16.65 4.51 25.05
N GLY A 5 -17.44 3.81 25.88
CA GLY A 5 -17.75 2.39 25.70
C GLY A 5 -18.67 2.08 24.52
N THR A 6 -19.43 3.06 24.03
CA THR A 6 -20.34 2.90 22.88
C THR A 6 -19.69 3.24 21.52
N LEU A 7 -18.46 3.78 21.54
CA LEU A 7 -17.76 4.14 20.30
C LEU A 7 -17.40 2.89 19.50
N GLN A 8 -17.72 2.90 18.21
CA GLN A 8 -17.35 1.81 17.32
C GLN A 8 -15.84 1.82 17.09
N ARG A 9 -15.21 0.65 17.19
CA ARG A 9 -13.78 0.46 16.93
C ARG A 9 -13.58 -0.27 15.61
N ILE A 10 -12.48 0.02 14.93
CA ILE A 10 -12.10 -0.61 13.67
C ILE A 10 -10.68 -1.17 13.76
N THR A 11 -10.43 -2.34 13.16
CA THR A 11 -9.10 -2.94 13.11
C THR A 11 -8.24 -2.32 12.01
N ALA A 12 -6.91 -2.43 12.15
CA ALA A 12 -5.96 -1.96 11.14
C ALA A 12 -6.20 -2.61 9.77
N ASP A 13 -6.53 -3.91 9.74
CA ASP A 13 -6.80 -4.64 8.49
C ASP A 13 -7.97 -4.04 7.72
N LYS A 14 -9.10 -3.82 8.41
CA LYS A 14 -10.30 -3.27 7.80
C LYS A 14 -10.07 -1.84 7.30
N LEU A 15 -9.33 -1.02 8.06
CA LEU A 15 -8.94 0.32 7.64
C LEU A 15 -8.07 0.29 6.38
N SER A 16 -7.10 -0.64 6.30
CA SER A 16 -6.23 -0.76 5.13
C SER A 16 -7.02 -1.08 3.85
N THR A 17 -7.98 -1.99 3.93
CA THR A 17 -8.84 -2.38 2.80
C THR A 17 -9.65 -1.18 2.30
N MET A 18 -10.20 -0.38 3.22
CA MET A 18 -10.92 0.85 2.89
C MET A 18 -10.02 1.87 2.20
N LEU A 19 -8.83 2.11 2.74
CA LEU A 19 -7.88 3.07 2.16
C LEU A 19 -7.37 2.63 0.79
N LEU A 20 -7.13 1.33 0.59
CA LEU A 20 -6.72 0.77 -0.69
C LEU A 20 -7.83 0.86 -1.74
N ALA A 21 -9.08 0.60 -1.36
CA ALA A 21 -10.23 0.70 -2.26
C ALA A 21 -10.44 2.14 -2.77
N GLU A 22 -10.19 3.14 -1.93
CA GLU A 22 -10.37 4.56 -2.28
C GLU A 22 -9.07 5.26 -2.70
N GLN A 23 -7.95 4.54 -2.82
CA GLN A 23 -6.64 5.13 -3.10
C GLN A 23 -6.58 5.87 -4.45
N ALA A 24 -7.40 5.44 -5.42
CA ALA A 24 -7.50 6.04 -6.76
C ALA A 24 -8.64 7.06 -6.88
N ALA A 25 -9.48 7.23 -5.85
CA ALA A 25 -10.59 8.16 -5.90
C ALA A 25 -10.09 9.60 -5.73
N ALA A 26 -10.59 10.53 -6.56
CA ALA A 26 -10.26 11.94 -6.45
C ALA A 26 -10.77 12.56 -5.12
N ASN A 27 -11.92 12.09 -4.65
CA ASN A 27 -12.53 12.51 -3.39
C ASN A 27 -12.83 11.26 -2.54
N PRO A 28 -11.93 10.85 -1.64
CA PRO A 28 -12.17 9.68 -0.79
C PRO A 28 -13.33 9.97 0.17
N SER A 29 -14.19 8.98 0.37
CA SER A 29 -15.32 9.04 1.30
C SER A 29 -14.87 8.77 2.73
N VAL A 30 -13.72 8.13 2.89
CA VAL A 30 -13.06 7.80 4.15
C VAL A 30 -12.04 8.88 4.52
N ALA A 31 -12.10 9.37 5.75
CA ALA A 31 -11.14 10.31 6.32
C ALA A 31 -10.54 9.75 7.62
N VAL A 32 -9.22 9.84 7.75
CA VAL A 32 -8.48 9.42 8.95
C VAL A 32 -7.97 10.66 9.66
N VAL A 33 -8.27 10.78 10.95
CA VAL A 33 -7.87 11.90 11.82
C VAL A 33 -6.87 11.39 12.85
N ASP A 34 -5.65 11.91 12.78
CA ASP A 34 -4.57 11.61 13.71
C ASP A 34 -4.50 12.71 14.78
N VAL A 35 -4.81 12.37 16.03
CA VAL A 35 -4.82 13.34 17.14
C VAL A 35 -3.54 13.35 17.97
N ARG A 36 -2.45 12.80 17.44
CA ARG A 36 -1.12 12.89 18.04
C ARG A 36 -0.57 14.31 17.97
N ASP A 37 0.25 14.64 18.96
CA ASP A 37 0.91 15.93 19.10
C ASP A 37 2.33 15.81 18.51
N ASP A 38 3.36 15.92 19.34
CA ASP A 38 4.77 15.80 18.92
C ASP A 38 5.10 14.38 18.42
N ASP A 39 4.34 13.38 18.87
CA ASP A 39 4.43 11.97 18.49
C ASP A 39 3.89 11.66 17.08
N TYR A 40 3.47 12.66 16.32
CA TYR A 40 3.13 12.55 14.90
C TYR A 40 4.36 12.44 13.99
N ILE A 41 5.48 13.03 14.41
CA ILE A 41 6.74 13.03 13.66
C ILE A 41 7.33 11.61 13.71
N GLY A 42 7.84 11.12 12.57
CA GLY A 42 8.43 9.77 12.46
C GLY A 42 7.52 8.74 11.78
N GLY A 43 6.31 9.13 11.38
CA GLY A 43 5.44 8.31 10.53
C GLY A 43 3.97 8.52 10.85
N HIS A 44 3.15 8.43 9.81
CA HIS A 44 1.70 8.55 9.92
C HIS A 44 1.00 7.77 8.81
N ILE A 45 -0.30 7.55 8.99
CA ILE A 45 -1.14 6.90 7.97
C ILE A 45 -1.25 7.83 6.76
N LYS A 46 -1.03 7.29 5.56
CA LYS A 46 -1.03 8.08 4.33
C LYS A 46 -2.38 8.78 4.14
N GLY A 47 -2.33 10.09 3.88
CA GLY A 47 -3.54 10.89 3.64
C GLY A 47 -4.35 11.22 4.91
N CYS A 48 -3.81 10.99 6.10
CA CYS A 48 -4.47 11.41 7.33
C CYS A 48 -4.43 12.93 7.53
N ILE A 49 -5.43 13.44 8.24
CA ILE A 49 -5.49 14.82 8.72
C ILE A 49 -4.90 14.82 10.13
N ASN A 50 -3.79 15.54 10.34
CA ASN A 50 -3.25 15.72 11.68
C ASN A 50 -4.03 16.81 12.43
N MET A 51 -4.48 16.49 13.63
CA MET A 51 -5.29 17.34 14.49
C MET A 51 -4.88 17.19 15.96
N PRO A 52 -3.79 17.86 16.40
CA PRO A 52 -3.18 17.63 17.70
C PRO A 52 -4.15 17.79 18.86
N SER A 53 -4.08 16.90 19.84
CA SER A 53 -5.00 16.90 20.98
C SER A 53 -4.97 18.20 21.79
N ARG A 54 -3.80 18.87 21.88
CA ARG A 54 -3.63 20.15 22.60
C ARG A 54 -4.44 21.31 21.99
N SER A 55 -4.61 21.32 20.67
CA SER A 55 -5.31 22.38 19.94
C SER A 55 -6.64 21.92 19.34
N LEU A 56 -7.02 20.66 19.56
CA LEU A 56 -8.22 20.04 19.01
C LEU A 56 -9.49 20.83 19.33
N GLU A 57 -9.60 21.38 20.54
CA GLU A 57 -10.78 22.13 20.99
C GLU A 57 -10.99 23.42 20.19
N ALA A 58 -9.94 24.25 20.08
CA ALA A 58 -10.02 25.49 19.33
C ALA A 58 -10.26 25.26 17.83
N MET A 59 -9.79 24.13 17.31
CA MET A 59 -9.82 23.85 15.89
C MET A 59 -10.94 22.90 15.46
N MET A 60 -11.77 22.41 16.38
CA MET A 60 -12.87 21.48 16.06
C MET A 60 -13.86 22.04 15.02
N PRO A 61 -14.23 23.34 15.03
CA PRO A 61 -15.08 23.90 13.97
C PRO A 61 -14.46 23.76 12.58
N THR A 62 -13.13 23.88 12.49
CA THR A 62 -12.39 23.67 11.23
C THR A 62 -12.39 22.21 10.83
N LEU A 63 -12.25 21.30 11.80
CA LEU A 63 -12.29 19.85 11.55
C LEU A 63 -13.67 19.44 11.00
N ILE A 64 -14.76 19.91 11.59
CA ILE A 64 -16.13 19.63 11.13
C ILE A 64 -16.32 20.07 9.67
N ARG A 65 -15.88 21.28 9.31
CA ARG A 65 -15.97 21.78 7.94
C ARG A 65 -15.13 20.97 6.95
N ARG A 66 -13.94 20.51 7.35
CA ARG A 66 -13.08 19.67 6.49
C ARG A 66 -13.64 18.26 6.30
N LEU A 67 -14.36 17.75 7.29
CA LEU A 67 -14.99 16.44 7.25
C LEU A 67 -16.39 16.49 6.63
N GLU A 68 -16.91 17.67 6.30
CA GLU A 68 -18.20 17.84 5.62
C GLU A 68 -18.17 17.10 4.28
N GLY A 69 -19.16 16.22 4.05
CA GLY A 69 -19.24 15.37 2.86
C GLY A 69 -18.47 14.04 2.93
N LYS A 70 -17.72 13.77 3.99
CA LYS A 70 -17.10 12.45 4.23
C LYS A 70 -18.12 11.48 4.83
N LYS A 71 -18.16 10.24 4.34
CA LYS A 71 -19.07 9.21 4.85
C LYS A 71 -18.53 8.57 6.12
N THR A 72 -17.23 8.32 6.17
CA THR A 72 -16.60 7.59 7.27
C THR A 72 -15.44 8.39 7.83
N VAL A 73 -15.43 8.60 9.16
CA VAL A 73 -14.39 9.32 9.87
C VAL A 73 -13.76 8.39 10.91
N ILE A 74 -12.46 8.16 10.82
CA ILE A 74 -11.72 7.31 11.76
C ILE A 74 -10.76 8.16 12.58
N PHE A 75 -10.90 8.15 13.90
CA PHE A 75 -9.99 8.81 14.82
C PHE A 75 -8.95 7.83 15.36
N HIS A 76 -7.70 8.29 15.53
CA HIS A 76 -6.67 7.51 16.20
C HIS A 76 -5.66 8.41 16.93
N CYS A 77 -4.95 7.83 17.90
CA CYS A 77 -3.73 8.43 18.45
C CYS A 77 -2.57 7.43 18.36
N ALA A 78 -1.60 7.49 19.29
CA ALA A 78 -0.52 6.50 19.36
C ALA A 78 -1.05 5.10 19.67
N LEU A 79 -1.83 4.95 20.74
CA LEU A 79 -2.41 3.67 21.20
C LEU A 79 -3.95 3.63 21.16
N SER A 80 -4.60 4.75 20.84
CA SER A 80 -6.06 4.92 20.84
C SER A 80 -6.78 4.52 22.14
N GLN A 81 -6.14 4.79 23.29
CA GLN A 81 -6.69 4.48 24.62
C GLN A 81 -7.43 5.67 25.27
N GLN A 82 -6.85 6.88 25.16
CA GLN A 82 -7.41 8.09 25.81
C GLN A 82 -7.68 9.21 24.80
N ARG A 83 -6.63 9.75 24.17
CA ARG A 83 -6.73 10.88 23.23
C ARG A 83 -7.67 10.60 22.04
N GLY A 84 -7.55 9.43 21.41
CA GLY A 84 -8.39 9.03 20.27
C GLY A 84 -9.89 8.95 20.59
N PRO A 85 -10.32 8.13 21.58
CA PRO A 85 -11.74 8.06 21.96
C PRO A 85 -12.31 9.40 22.46
N SER A 86 -11.52 10.18 23.21
CA SER A 86 -11.95 11.50 23.68
C SER A 86 -12.20 12.47 22.51
N ALA A 87 -11.31 12.47 21.51
CA ALA A 87 -11.47 13.28 20.30
C ALA A 87 -12.73 12.89 19.50
N ALA A 88 -12.96 11.59 19.30
CA ALA A 88 -14.14 11.09 18.60
C ALA A 88 -15.44 11.51 19.30
N LEU A 89 -15.50 11.43 20.64
CA LEU A 89 -16.67 11.87 21.40
C LEU A 89 -16.90 13.38 21.30
N ARG A 90 -15.83 14.18 21.39
CA ARG A 90 -15.93 15.64 21.25
C ARG A 90 -16.46 16.00 19.87
N TYR A 91 -15.90 15.39 18.82
CA TYR A 91 -16.37 15.56 17.45
C TYR A 91 -17.86 15.26 17.30
N LEU A 92 -18.33 14.13 17.82
CA LEU A 92 -19.75 13.77 17.78
C LEU A 92 -20.63 14.83 18.46
N ARG A 93 -20.24 15.29 19.67
CA ARG A 93 -21.01 16.29 20.42
C ARG A 93 -21.09 17.62 19.69
N GLU A 94 -19.97 18.12 19.19
CA GLU A 94 -19.92 19.41 18.51
C GLU A 94 -20.61 19.35 17.15
N ARG A 95 -20.46 18.25 16.41
CA ARG A 95 -21.20 18.02 15.17
C ARG A 95 -22.71 18.03 15.43
N ASP A 96 -23.19 17.31 16.45
CA ASP A 96 -24.61 17.26 16.77
C ASP A 96 -25.14 18.65 17.19
N GLN A 97 -24.34 19.48 17.87
CA GLN A 97 -24.67 20.88 18.17
C GLN A 97 -24.76 21.74 16.90
N VAL A 98 -23.79 21.62 15.99
CA VAL A 98 -23.80 22.35 14.71
C VAL A 98 -25.01 21.96 13.87
N LEU A 99 -25.33 20.66 13.81
CA LEU A 99 -26.51 20.17 13.08
C LEU A 99 -27.82 20.66 13.71
N ALA A 100 -27.91 20.69 15.05
CA ALA A 100 -29.08 21.24 15.75
C ALA A 100 -29.29 22.73 15.45
N SER A 101 -28.20 23.50 15.29
CA SER A 101 -28.26 24.93 14.95
C SER A 101 -28.63 25.22 13.48
N LYS A 102 -28.55 24.23 12.59
CA LYS A 102 -28.72 24.40 11.12
C LYS A 102 -30.14 24.13 10.58
N GLN A 103 -31.14 23.77 11.39
CA GLN A 103 -32.52 23.52 10.92
C GLN A 103 -33.39 24.81 10.89
N PRO A 104 -34.33 24.99 9.92
CA PRO A 104 -34.11 25.13 8.49
C PRO A 104 -34.71 26.44 7.94
N SER A 105 -33.94 27.23 7.18
CA SER A 105 -34.50 28.29 6.33
C SER A 105 -33.99 28.13 4.89
N GLY A 106 -34.70 27.27 4.14
CA GLY A 106 -34.85 27.27 2.68
C GLY A 106 -33.61 27.45 1.80
N SER A 107 -33.08 26.36 1.25
CA SER A 107 -32.91 26.14 -0.20
C SER A 107 -32.27 24.78 -0.47
N SER A 108 -32.66 24.19 -1.59
CA SER A 108 -32.49 22.80 -2.03
C SER A 108 -31.06 22.33 -2.35
N GLU A 109 -30.03 23.05 -1.92
CA GLU A 109 -28.61 22.71 -2.21
C GLU A 109 -27.81 22.28 -0.97
N GLU A 110 -28.33 22.53 0.24
CA GLU A 110 -27.68 22.20 1.54
C GLU A 110 -27.95 20.77 2.06
N GLN A 111 -28.41 19.86 1.20
CA GLN A 111 -28.76 18.49 1.58
C GLN A 111 -27.55 17.53 1.58
N ALA A 112 -26.39 17.96 1.07
CA ALA A 112 -25.15 17.19 1.13
C ALA A 112 -24.47 17.23 2.51
N SER A 113 -24.70 18.28 3.31
CA SER A 113 -24.08 18.48 4.64
C SER A 113 -24.78 17.74 5.80
N THR A 114 -25.91 17.09 5.54
CA THR A 114 -26.76 16.44 6.56
C THR A 114 -26.69 14.91 6.49
N GLN A 115 -25.74 14.36 5.73
CA GLN A 115 -25.61 12.90 5.62
C GLN A 115 -25.05 12.31 6.93
N PRO A 116 -25.62 11.20 7.42
CA PRO A 116 -25.11 10.54 8.61
C PRO A 116 -23.67 10.06 8.35
N GLN A 117 -22.74 10.48 9.21
CA GLN A 117 -21.35 10.06 9.14
C GLN A 117 -21.07 8.96 10.16
N ASP A 118 -20.41 7.90 9.72
CA ASP A 118 -19.96 6.82 10.58
C ASP A 118 -18.62 7.20 11.23
N VAL A 119 -18.61 7.28 12.56
CA VAL A 119 -17.42 7.64 13.35
C VAL A 119 -16.85 6.41 14.03
N TYR A 120 -15.58 6.12 13.73
CA TYR A 120 -14.84 4.99 14.29
C TYR A 120 -13.60 5.45 15.05
N VAL A 121 -13.11 4.59 15.95
CA VAL A 121 -11.79 4.70 16.56
C VAL A 121 -10.91 3.54 16.09
N LEU A 122 -9.72 3.85 15.56
CA LEU A 122 -8.75 2.82 15.17
C LEU A 122 -8.23 2.09 16.41
N ASP A 123 -8.38 0.78 16.41
CA ASP A 123 -7.90 -0.06 17.49
C ASP A 123 -6.37 -0.17 17.51
N ARG A 124 -5.78 -0.23 18.71
CA ARG A 124 -4.32 -0.18 18.97
C ARG A 124 -3.57 1.05 18.44
N GLY A 125 -4.27 2.01 17.82
CA GLY A 125 -3.71 3.27 17.33
C GLY A 125 -2.62 3.10 16.26
N PHE A 126 -1.75 4.10 16.15
CA PHE A 126 -0.66 4.11 15.17
C PHE A 126 0.39 3.03 15.44
N VAL A 127 0.66 2.67 16.70
CA VAL A 127 1.61 1.60 17.04
C VAL A 127 1.15 0.26 16.45
N GLY A 128 -0.12 -0.11 16.67
CA GLY A 128 -0.68 -1.33 16.09
C GLY A 128 -0.73 -1.30 14.56
N TRP A 129 -0.90 -0.13 13.96
CA TRP A 129 -0.78 0.04 12.50
C TRP A 129 0.65 -0.22 12.00
N GLN A 130 1.66 0.29 12.72
CA GLN A 130 3.06 0.10 12.36
C GLN A 130 3.49 -1.36 12.44
N GLU A 131 3.06 -2.09 13.47
CA GLU A 131 3.34 -3.53 13.60
C GLU A 131 2.89 -4.30 12.35
N VAL A 132 1.70 -4.00 11.84
CA VAL A 132 1.09 -4.73 10.72
C VAL A 132 1.59 -4.27 9.36
N TYR A 133 1.79 -2.96 9.13
CA TYR A 133 2.05 -2.43 7.78
C TYR A 133 3.44 -1.81 7.59
N VAL A 134 4.09 -1.41 8.68
CA VAL A 134 5.42 -0.78 8.61
C VAL A 134 6.51 -1.82 8.92
N MET A 135 6.34 -2.62 9.97
CA MET A 135 7.27 -3.69 10.34
C MET A 135 7.09 -4.95 9.50
N ALA A 136 5.85 -5.29 9.10
CA ALA A 136 5.67 -6.39 8.15
C ALA A 136 6.29 -6.07 6.79
N ARG A 137 6.51 -4.78 6.47
CA ARG A 137 7.17 -4.38 5.23
C ARG A 137 8.59 -4.88 5.08
N THR A 138 9.26 -5.12 6.21
CA THR A 138 10.60 -5.72 6.24
C THR A 138 10.56 -7.24 6.32
N SER A 139 9.43 -7.88 6.69
CA SER A 139 9.33 -9.33 6.80
C SER A 139 8.74 -10.02 5.57
N TRP A 140 7.85 -9.39 4.79
CA TRP A 140 7.38 -9.97 3.51
C TRP A 140 8.48 -10.02 2.45
N ALA A 141 9.53 -9.22 2.57
CA ALA A 141 10.74 -9.37 1.78
C ALA A 141 11.46 -10.71 2.02
N TRP A 142 11.19 -11.38 3.15
CA TRP A 142 11.77 -12.69 3.51
C TRP A 142 10.75 -13.84 3.59
N ASN A 143 9.43 -13.55 3.49
CA ASN A 143 8.37 -14.56 3.62
C ASN A 143 7.38 -14.57 2.45
N THR A 144 7.74 -14.01 1.29
CA THR A 144 7.22 -14.58 0.05
C THR A 144 7.77 -16.01 -0.02
N PRO A 145 6.96 -17.04 -0.31
CA PRO A 145 7.54 -18.20 -0.94
C PRO A 145 8.08 -17.63 -2.26
N PHE A 146 9.37 -17.35 -2.31
CA PHE A 146 10.12 -17.42 -3.56
C PHE A 146 9.90 -18.85 -4.03
N ASN A 147 8.76 -19.04 -4.70
CA ASN A 147 8.35 -20.30 -5.24
C ASN A 147 9.45 -20.62 -6.23
N ILE A 148 10.30 -21.59 -5.90
CA ILE A 148 11.43 -22.00 -6.71
C ILE A 148 10.96 -22.24 -8.16
N ALA A 149 9.69 -22.62 -8.35
CA ALA A 149 9.05 -22.71 -9.66
C ALA A 149 9.08 -21.40 -10.48
N SER A 150 8.91 -20.22 -9.88
CA SER A 150 8.96 -18.94 -10.60
C SER A 150 10.36 -18.54 -11.03
N ILE A 151 11.38 -18.81 -10.21
CA ILE A 151 12.80 -18.57 -10.56
C ILE A 151 13.24 -19.56 -11.65
N VAL A 152 12.83 -20.83 -11.54
CA VAL A 152 13.13 -21.87 -12.53
C VAL A 152 12.45 -21.58 -13.87
N VAL A 153 11.17 -21.19 -13.87
CA VAL A 153 10.45 -20.82 -15.11
C VAL A 153 11.08 -19.58 -15.76
N CYS A 154 11.44 -18.56 -14.98
CA CYS A 154 12.09 -17.36 -15.52
C CYS A 154 13.47 -17.68 -16.14
N SER A 155 14.23 -18.57 -15.51
CA SER A 155 15.53 -19.02 -16.01
C SER A 155 15.40 -19.84 -17.31
N ILE A 156 14.43 -20.75 -17.39
CA ILE A 156 14.20 -21.57 -18.59
C ILE A 156 13.74 -20.72 -19.77
N VAL A 157 12.82 -19.77 -19.54
CA VAL A 157 12.34 -18.87 -20.61
C VAL A 157 13.45 -17.92 -21.07
N GLY A 158 14.26 -17.40 -20.15
CA GLY A 158 15.42 -16.55 -20.48
C GLY A 158 16.48 -17.29 -21.29
N ILE A 159 16.81 -18.53 -20.92
CA ILE A 159 17.76 -19.37 -21.66
C ILE A 159 17.22 -19.68 -23.07
N ALA A 160 15.94 -20.04 -23.20
CA ALA A 160 15.33 -20.32 -24.50
C ALA A 160 15.36 -19.11 -25.44
N PHE A 161 15.14 -17.89 -24.92
CA PHE A 161 15.21 -16.66 -25.70
C PHE A 161 16.64 -16.35 -26.18
N ILE A 162 17.64 -16.51 -25.31
CA ILE A 162 19.06 -16.32 -25.67
C ILE A 162 19.50 -17.35 -26.70
N VAL A 163 19.14 -18.62 -26.53
CA VAL A 163 19.42 -19.68 -27.51
C VAL A 163 18.75 -19.37 -28.85
N GLY A 164 17.49 -18.91 -28.85
CA GLY A 164 16.78 -18.48 -30.05
C GLY A 164 17.47 -17.32 -30.79
N LEU A 165 17.98 -16.33 -30.05
CA LEU A 165 18.75 -15.21 -30.63
C LEU A 165 20.07 -15.69 -31.24
N ILE A 166 20.79 -16.61 -30.60
CA ILE A 166 22.05 -17.17 -31.12
C ILE A 166 21.80 -17.97 -32.40
N ILE A 167 20.75 -18.80 -32.44
CA ILE A 167 20.38 -19.58 -33.63
C ILE A 167 19.97 -18.65 -34.79
N ASN A 168 19.17 -17.62 -34.51
CA ASN A 168 18.75 -16.66 -35.54
C ASN A 168 19.94 -15.82 -36.05
N ALA A 169 20.85 -15.41 -35.15
CA ALA A 169 22.07 -14.67 -35.53
C ALA A 169 23.01 -15.52 -36.39
N SER A 170 23.21 -16.79 -36.05
CA SER A 170 24.04 -17.71 -36.84
C SER A 170 23.42 -18.04 -38.21
N ALA A 171 22.09 -18.13 -38.30
CA ALA A 171 21.39 -18.25 -39.58
C ALA A 171 21.57 -16.99 -40.46
N ARG A 172 21.47 -15.78 -39.88
CA ARG A 172 21.68 -14.52 -40.61
C ARG A 172 23.12 -14.32 -41.08
N ILE A 173 24.10 -14.71 -40.27
CA ILE A 173 25.52 -14.66 -40.63
C ILE A 173 25.82 -15.64 -41.78
N GLY A 174 25.20 -16.83 -41.76
CA GLY A 174 25.33 -17.82 -42.85
C GLY A 174 24.77 -17.35 -44.20
N VAL A 175 23.74 -16.49 -44.18
CA VAL A 175 23.17 -15.89 -45.41
C VAL A 175 24.03 -14.72 -45.92
N LEU A 176 24.69 -13.98 -45.02
CA LEU A 176 25.60 -12.87 -45.38
C LEU A 176 26.97 -13.34 -45.88
N LEU A 177 27.49 -14.45 -45.35
CA LEU A 177 28.76 -15.06 -45.79
C LEU A 177 28.54 -16.05 -46.93
N GLY A 178 27.92 -15.58 -48.02
CA GLY A 178 27.56 -16.33 -49.24
C GLY A 178 28.39 -17.59 -49.45
N GLN A 179 27.69 -18.73 -49.51
CA GLN A 179 28.22 -20.09 -49.63
C GLN A 179 29.59 -20.17 -50.32
N ASN A 180 30.66 -20.18 -49.52
CA ASN A 180 31.98 -20.61 -50.01
C ASN A 180 32.30 -21.98 -49.41
N ARG A 181 31.87 -23.00 -50.16
CA ARG A 181 32.13 -24.41 -49.95
C ARG A 181 33.63 -24.65 -50.05
N THR A 182 34.38 -24.68 -48.94
CA THR A 182 35.65 -25.44 -48.78
C THR A 182 36.33 -25.19 -47.43
N ARG A 183 35.93 -25.93 -46.38
CA ARG A 183 36.83 -26.67 -45.46
C ARG A 183 36.00 -27.20 -44.29
N ARG A 184 35.82 -28.53 -44.30
CA ARG A 184 35.24 -29.30 -43.20
C ARG A 184 36.29 -29.35 -42.08
N GLN A 185 36.37 -28.32 -41.24
CA GLN A 185 36.97 -28.49 -39.90
C GLN A 185 35.86 -28.95 -38.96
N HIS A 186 35.97 -30.22 -38.60
CA HIS A 186 35.04 -30.98 -37.79
C HIS A 186 35.12 -30.54 -36.33
N VAL A 187 34.68 -29.32 -36.03
CA VAL A 187 34.43 -28.92 -34.63
C VAL A 187 33.04 -29.46 -34.30
N SER A 188 32.99 -30.64 -33.66
CA SER A 188 31.74 -31.24 -33.20
C SER A 188 30.97 -30.21 -32.37
N GLY A 189 29.72 -29.90 -32.76
CA GLY A 189 28.86 -28.95 -32.05
C GLY A 189 28.70 -29.26 -30.55
N ALA A 190 29.01 -30.50 -30.14
CA ALA A 190 29.08 -30.91 -28.74
C ALA A 190 30.15 -30.15 -27.94
N SER A 191 31.29 -29.77 -28.53
CA SER A 191 32.38 -29.09 -27.83
C SER A 191 32.06 -27.63 -27.48
N ILE A 192 31.31 -26.93 -28.34
CA ILE A 192 30.91 -25.53 -28.09
C ILE A 192 29.80 -25.47 -27.03
N LEU A 193 28.87 -26.44 -27.07
CA LEU A 193 27.81 -26.54 -26.06
C LEU A 193 28.35 -26.93 -24.68
N LEU A 194 29.35 -27.80 -24.60
CA LEU A 194 29.97 -28.20 -23.33
C LEU A 194 30.75 -27.04 -22.67
N VAL A 195 31.49 -26.26 -23.47
CA VAL A 195 32.22 -25.08 -22.98
C VAL A 195 31.26 -23.96 -22.55
N GLY A 196 30.17 -23.75 -23.30
CA GLY A 196 29.12 -22.80 -22.91
C GLY A 196 28.41 -23.20 -21.62
N TYR A 197 28.13 -24.50 -21.44
CA TYR A 197 27.49 -25.04 -20.23
C TYR A 197 28.38 -24.87 -18.98
N LEU A 198 29.69 -25.15 -19.08
CA LEU A 198 30.64 -25.01 -17.97
C LEU A 198 30.87 -23.54 -17.56
N VAL A 199 30.93 -22.61 -18.52
CA VAL A 199 31.18 -21.18 -18.23
C VAL A 199 29.94 -20.49 -17.64
N LEU A 200 28.73 -20.89 -18.03
CA LEU A 200 27.49 -20.29 -17.54
C LEU A 200 26.99 -20.87 -16.21
N ILE A 201 27.27 -22.15 -15.93
CA ILE A 201 26.73 -22.84 -14.74
C ILE A 201 27.76 -22.92 -13.61
N GLY A 202 29.06 -22.82 -13.91
CA GLY A 202 30.13 -22.77 -12.88
C GLY A 202 29.91 -21.69 -11.80
N PRO A 203 29.54 -20.45 -12.15
CA PRO A 203 29.26 -19.40 -11.16
C PRO A 203 27.98 -19.65 -10.34
N ILE A 204 27.02 -20.41 -10.87
CA ILE A 204 25.75 -20.71 -10.21
C ILE A 204 25.92 -21.82 -9.16
N LEU A 205 26.76 -22.82 -9.45
CA LEU A 205 27.07 -23.89 -8.47
C LEU A 205 27.92 -23.38 -7.29
N ALA A 206 28.80 -22.40 -7.50
CA ALA A 206 29.58 -21.78 -6.43
C ALA A 206 28.74 -20.93 -5.46
N TYR A 207 27.48 -20.65 -5.80
CA TYR A 207 26.54 -19.89 -4.96
C TYR A 207 25.67 -20.79 -4.06
N TYR A 208 25.74 -22.12 -4.25
CA TYR A 208 24.89 -23.12 -3.58
C TYR A 208 25.67 -24.15 -2.74
N VAL A 209 27.00 -24.06 -2.67
CA VAL A 209 27.88 -24.78 -1.72
C VAL A 209 28.44 -23.77 -0.74
#